data_AF-A0A3D1XP86-F1
#
_entry.id   AF-A0A3D1XP86-F1
#
_cell.length_a   1.000
_cell.length_b   1.000
_cell.length_c   1.000
_cell.angle_alpha   90.00
_cell.angle_beta   90.00
_cell.angle_gamma   90.00
#
_symmetry.space_group_name_H-M   'P 1'
#
loop_
_entity.id
_entity.type
_entity.pdbx_description
1 polymer ?
#
loop_
_entity_poly.entity_id
_entity_poly.type
_entity_poly.pdbx_seq_one_letter_code
_entity_poly.pdbx_strand_id
1 'polypeptide(L)'
;MPAVKLIIYFLMAILIGSFAVQNMTSVEINYYDFHLNLHTLELPLVTVVMIPLGLGLLGAWLMWLASWLKMRMVISKQNKTISSMEEELDKLKNTPQLPAQVESSTDS
;
A
#
# COMPACT_ATOMS: atom_id res chain seq x y z
N MET A 1 11.61 10.56 22.71
CA MET A 1 12.81 11.43 22.70
C MET A 1 13.37 11.48 21.28
N PRO A 2 13.24 12.61 20.56
CA PRO A 2 13.65 12.72 19.15
C PRO A 2 15.14 12.42 18.93
N ALA A 3 16.00 12.73 19.91
CA ALA A 3 17.43 12.45 19.87
C ALA A 3 17.76 10.95 19.76
N VAL A 4 17.04 10.09 20.49
CA VAL A 4 17.26 8.62 20.45
C VAL A 4 16.93 8.07 19.06
N LYS A 5 15.87 8.57 18.43
CA LYS A 5 15.46 8.17 17.09
C LYS A 5 16.52 8.56 16.05
N LEU A 6 17.10 9.75 16.19
CA LEU A 6 18.19 10.23 15.35
C LEU A 6 19.45 9.37 15.50
N ILE A 7 19.83 9.03 16.73
CA ILE A 7 20.97 8.14 17.01
C ILE A 7 20.78 6.76 16.36
N ILE A 8 19.58 6.18 16.46
CA ILE A 8 19.26 4.91 15.80
C ILE A 8 19.39 5.02 14.28
N TYR A 9 18.92 6.11 13.67
CA TYR A 9 19.08 6.31 12.23
C TYR A 9 20.55 6.43 11.81
N PHE A 10 21.37 7.15 12.59
CA PHE A 10 22.81 7.22 12.33
C PHE A 10 23.49 5.85 12.45
N LEU A 11 23.20 5.08 13.50
CA LEU A 11 23.71 3.72 13.66
C LEU A 11 23.32 2.82 12.48
N MET A 12 22.05 2.91 12.05
CA MET A 12 21.56 2.15 10.91
C MET A 12 22.29 2.54 9.62
N ALA A 13 22.48 3.84 9.38
CA ALA A 13 23.20 4.35 8.20
C ALA A 13 24.66 3.88 8.18
N ILE A 14 25.34 3.93 9.33
CA ILE A 14 26.72 3.41 9.47
C ILE A 14 26.75 1.92 9.17
N LEU A 15 25.82 1.13 9.73
CA LEU A 15 25.77 -0.32 9.54
C LEU A 15 25.56 -0.68 8.06
N ILE A 16 24.63 -0.01 7.38
CA ILE A 16 24.38 -0.20 5.95
C ILE A 16 25.59 0.21 5.12
N GLY A 17 26.22 1.35 5.44
CA GLY A 17 27.42 1.82 4.76
C GLY A 17 28.61 0.87 4.93
N SER A 18 28.87 0.41 6.16
CA SER A 18 29.93 -0.58 6.43
C SER A 18 29.67 -1.91 5.74
N PHE A 19 28.42 -2.37 5.72
CA PHE A 19 28.03 -3.55 4.95
C PHE A 19 28.33 -3.37 3.46
N ALA A 20 27.97 -2.22 2.88
CA ALA A 20 28.23 -1.96 1.47
C ALA A 20 29.72 -1.98 1.14
N VAL A 21 30.55 -1.31 1.96
CA VAL A 21 32.01 -1.27 1.77
C VAL A 21 32.64 -2.66 1.93
N GLN A 22 32.24 -3.44 2.95
CA GLN A 22 32.77 -4.80 3.15
C GLN A 22 32.39 -5.75 2.01
N ASN A 23 31.24 -5.53 1.37
CA ASN A 23 30.75 -6.35 0.26
C ASN A 23 31.09 -5.74 -1.12
N MET A 24 32.10 -4.84 -1.20
CA MET A 24 32.63 -4.35 -2.48
C MET A 24 33.49 -5.38 -3.23
N THR A 25 33.75 -6.54 -2.62
CA THR A 25 34.46 -7.66 -3.25
C THR A 25 33.79 -8.02 -4.58
N SER A 26 34.58 -8.08 -5.66
CA SER A 26 34.11 -8.41 -6.99
C SER A 26 33.66 -9.86 -7.06
N VAL A 27 32.52 -10.10 -7.69
CA VAL A 27 32.01 -11.43 -8.05
C VAL A 27 31.76 -11.49 -9.54
N GLU A 28 32.19 -12.60 -10.15
CA GLU A 28 31.98 -12.87 -11.56
C GLU A 28 30.58 -13.45 -11.79
N ILE A 29 29.81 -12.79 -12.65
CA ILE A 29 28.49 -13.24 -13.07
C ILE A 29 28.59 -13.67 -14.53
N ASN A 30 28.32 -14.95 -14.75
CA ASN A 30 28.23 -15.53 -16.08
C ASN A 30 26.77 -15.47 -16.53
N TYR A 31 26.51 -14.83 -17.66
CA TYR A 31 25.17 -14.77 -18.25
C TYR A 31 25.22 -15.07 -19.76
N TYR A 32 24.12 -15.59 -20.28
CA TYR A 32 23.94 -15.80 -21.71
C TYR A 32 23.16 -14.63 -22.30
N ASP A 33 23.67 -14.06 -23.39
CA ASP A 33 22.90 -13.10 -24.18
C ASP A 33 21.85 -13.79 -25.06
N PHE A 34 20.98 -13.03 -25.73
CA PHE A 34 19.94 -13.54 -26.64
C PHE A 34 20.49 -14.39 -27.80
N HIS A 35 21.76 -14.19 -28.16
CA HIS A 35 22.47 -14.98 -29.15
C HIS A 35 23.17 -16.23 -28.57
N LEU A 36 22.91 -16.59 -27.31
CA LEU A 36 23.53 -17.72 -26.59
C LEU A 36 25.05 -17.62 -26.42
N ASN A 37 25.60 -16.40 -26.53
CA ASN A 37 27.00 -16.14 -26.21
C ASN A 37 27.17 -15.97 -24.71
N LEU A 38 28.20 -16.62 -24.15
CA LEU A 38 28.55 -16.49 -22.74
C LEU A 38 29.29 -15.19 -22.52
N HIS A 39 28.78 -14.35 -21.62
CA HIS A 39 29.39 -13.12 -21.18
C HIS A 39 29.65 -13.16 -19.69
N THR A 40 30.77 -12.55 -19.29
CA THR A 40 31.21 -12.44 -17.91
C THR A 40 31.17 -10.97 -17.49
N LEU A 41 30.47 -10.68 -16.40
CA LEU A 41 30.40 -9.36 -15.82
C LEU A 41 30.94 -9.42 -14.40
N GLU A 42 31.93 -8.60 -14.11
CA GLU A 42 32.43 -8.42 -12.76
C GLU A 42 31.65 -7.30 -12.07
N LEU A 43 30.93 -7.65 -11.01
CA LEU A 43 30.20 -6.69 -10.19
C LEU A 43 30.52 -6.89 -8.71
N PRO A 44 30.49 -5.83 -7.90
CA PRO A 44 30.56 -5.96 -6.45
C PRO A 44 29.46 -6.86 -5.89
N LEU A 45 29.77 -7.72 -4.92
CA LEU A 45 28.78 -8.60 -4.28
C LEU A 45 27.58 -7.82 -3.72
N VAL A 46 27.83 -6.63 -3.18
CA VAL A 46 26.78 -5.74 -2.66
C VAL A 46 25.73 -5.40 -3.72
N THR A 47 26.10 -5.14 -4.98
CA THR A 47 25.11 -4.78 -6.01
C THR A 47 24.29 -5.99 -6.41
N VAL A 48 24.92 -7.17 -6.52
CA VAL A 48 24.25 -8.44 -6.85
C VAL A 48 23.17 -8.79 -5.83
N VAL A 49 23.42 -8.53 -4.54
CA VAL A 49 22.46 -8.80 -3.46
C VAL A 49 21.43 -7.67 -3.31
N MET A 50 21.86 -6.41 -3.40
CA MET A 50 20.98 -5.27 -3.14
C MET A 50 19.96 -5.01 -4.25
N ILE A 51 20.27 -5.32 -5.51
CA ILE A 51 19.33 -5.16 -6.63
C ILE A 51 18.06 -6.01 -6.44
N PRO A 52 18.13 -7.35 -6.26
CA PRO A 52 16.94 -8.16 -6.07
C PRO A 52 16.23 -7.84 -4.76
N LEU A 53 16.96 -7.53 -3.69
CA LEU A 53 16.37 -7.08 -2.42
C LEU A 53 15.56 -5.79 -2.60
N GLY A 54 16.14 -4.80 -3.28
CA GLY A 54 15.49 -3.53 -3.59
C GLY A 54 14.27 -3.69 -4.50
N LEU A 55 14.37 -4.54 -5.53
CA LEU A 55 13.26 -4.89 -6.41
C LEU A 55 12.11 -5.55 -5.64
N GLY A 56 12.41 -6.50 -4.74
CA GLY A 56 11.41 -7.15 -3.90
C GLY A 56 10.70 -6.16 -2.98
N LEU A 57 11.45 -5.27 -2.33
CA LEU A 57 10.89 -4.24 -1.46
C LEU A 57 10.03 -3.24 -2.25
N LEU A 58 10.50 -2.80 -3.42
CA LEU A 58 9.77 -1.90 -4.30
C LEU A 58 8.48 -2.54 -4.82
N GLY A 59 8.53 -3.82 -5.21
CA GLY A 59 7.35 -4.59 -5.59
C GLY A 59 6.31 -4.68 -4.45
N ALA A 60 6.74 -5.03 -3.24
CA ALA A 60 5.87 -5.08 -2.07
C ALA A 60 5.26 -3.71 -1.75
N TRP A 61 6.06 -2.64 -1.85
CA TRP A 61 5.59 -1.26 -1.67
C TRP A 61 4.49 -0.89 -2.66
N LEU A 62 4.67 -1.21 -3.94
CA LEU A 62 3.67 -0.94 -4.97
C LEU A 62 2.36 -1.70 -4.72
N MET A 63 2.42 -2.96 -4.30
CA MET A 63 1.23 -3.73 -3.93
C MET A 63 0.50 -3.12 -2.74
N TRP A 64 1.25 -2.73 -1.70
CA TRP A 64 0.68 -2.06 -0.54
C TRP A 64 0.02 -0.73 -0.92
N LEU A 65 0.69 0.09 -1.74
CA LEU A 65 0.16 1.36 -2.22
C LEU A 65 -1.14 1.15 -3.03
N ALA A 66 -1.18 0.16 -3.92
CA ALA A 66 -2.37 -0.17 -4.68
C ALA A 66 -3.54 -0.57 -3.78
N SER A 67 -3.29 -1.37 -2.74
CA SER A 67 -4.30 -1.78 -1.76
C SER A 67 -4.82 -0.57 -0.96
N TRP A 68 -3.92 0.31 -0.52
CA TRP A 68 -4.29 1.54 0.18
C TRP A 68 -5.19 2.44 -0.69
N LEU A 69 -4.85 2.63 -1.97
CA LEU A 69 -5.68 3.40 -2.89
C LEU A 69 -7.09 2.81 -3.05
N LYS A 70 -7.20 1.48 -3.21
CA LYS A 70 -8.49 0.78 -3.25
C LYS A 70 -9.30 1.02 -1.98
N MET A 71 -8.68 0.87 -0.82
CA MET A 71 -9.32 1.10 0.48
C MET A 71 -9.83 2.54 0.60
N ARG A 72 -9.03 3.55 0.23
CA ARG A 72 -9.46 4.95 0.23
C ARG A 72 -10.66 5.19 -0.69
N MET A 73 -10.68 4.54 -1.86
CA MET A 73 -11.81 4.66 -2.78
C MET A 73 -13.08 4.04 -2.19
N VAL A 74 -12.98 2.88 -1.52
CA VAL A 74 -14.11 2.24 -0.84
C VAL A 74 -14.67 3.14 0.27
N ILE A 75 -13.81 3.72 1.11
CA ILE A 75 -14.23 4.64 2.18
C ILE A 75 -14.95 5.86 1.60
N SER A 76 -14.44 6.44 0.52
CA SER A 76 -15.08 7.57 -0.16
C SER A 76 -16.48 7.21 -0.68
N LYS A 77 -16.65 6.02 -1.27
CA LYS A 77 -17.96 5.54 -1.73
C LYS A 77 -18.92 5.33 -0.55
N GLN A 78 -18.47 4.67 0.51
CA GLN A 78 -19.28 4.42 1.71
C GLN A 78 -19.74 5.71 2.37
N ASN A 79 -18.88 6.72 2.51
CA ASN A 79 -19.26 8.02 3.06
C ASN A 79 -20.34 8.73 2.24
N LYS A 80 -20.28 8.63 0.90
CA LYS A 80 -21.32 9.19 0.04
C LYS A 80 -22.66 8.48 0.24
N THR A 81 -22.66 7.14 0.35
CA THR A 81 -23.87 6.36 0.61
C THR A 81 -24.46 6.67 1.99
N ILE A 82 -23.62 6.81 3.02
CA ILE A 82 -24.10 7.21 4.36
C ILE A 82 -24.77 8.57 4.29
N SER A 83 -24.11 9.56 3.67
CA SER A 83 -24.67 10.90 3.54
C SER A 83 -26.00 10.93 2.78
N SER A 84 -26.16 10.11 1.72
CA SER A 84 -27.44 10.05 0.99
C SER A 84 -28.55 9.39 1.81
N MET A 85 -28.23 8.31 2.55
CA MET A 85 -29.21 7.65 3.43
C MET A 85 -29.64 8.56 4.59
N GLU A 86 -28.71 9.34 5.15
CA GLU A 86 -29.02 10.35 6.18
C GLU A 86 -29.94 11.44 5.63
N GLU A 87 -29.72 11.90 4.40
CA GLU A 87 -30.58 12.90 3.74
C GLU A 87 -31.99 12.34 3.45
N GLU A 88 -32.11 11.08 3.04
CA GLU A 88 -33.39 10.40 2.83
C GLU A 88 -34.16 10.22 4.14
N LEU A 89 -33.49 9.81 5.22
CA LEU A 89 -34.08 9.72 6.56
C LEU A 89 -34.61 11.08 7.03
N ASP A 90 -33.87 12.16 6.81
CA ASP A 90 -34.32 13.49 7.19
C ASP A 90 -35.50 13.96 6.34
N LYS A 91 -35.53 13.67 5.04
CA LYS A 91 -36.69 13.94 4.17
C LYS A 91 -37.93 13.16 4.59
N LEU A 92 -37.79 11.88 4.95
CA LEU A 92 -38.89 11.05 5.45
C LEU A 92 -39.42 11.56 6.79
N LYS A 93 -38.54 11.99 7.70
CA LYS A 93 -38.91 12.58 8.99
C LYS A 93 -39.69 13.89 8.83
N ASN A 94 -39.35 14.67 7.81
CA ASN A 94 -39.99 15.97 7.52
C ASN A 94 -41.16 15.87 6.54
N THR A 95 -41.47 14.68 6.01
CA THR A 95 -42.70 14.45 5.24
C THR A 95 -43.86 14.31 6.23
N PRO A 96 -44.94 15.11 6.13
CA PRO A 96 -46.11 14.95 6.99
C PRO A 96 -46.62 13.53 6.84
N GLN A 97 -46.66 12.77 7.94
CA GLN A 97 -47.27 11.44 7.92
C GLN A 97 -48.73 11.61 7.51
N LEU A 98 -49.05 11.20 6.28
CA LEU A 98 -50.44 10.98 5.91
C LEU A 98 -51.00 9.99 6.94
N PRO A 99 -52.14 10.31 7.58
CA PRO A 99 -52.66 9.49 8.66
C PRO A 99 -52.82 8.08 8.12
N ALA A 100 -52.23 7.12 8.82
CA ALA A 100 -52.48 5.70 8.58
C ALA A 100 -54.00 5.54 8.53
N GLN A 101 -54.55 5.33 7.32
CA GLN A 101 -55.91 4.86 7.18
C GLN A 101 -55.91 3.48 7.81
N VAL A 102 -56.30 3.47 9.08
CA VAL A 102 -56.81 2.29 9.75
C VAL A 102 -58.09 1.96 8.97
N GLU A 103 -57.97 1.09 7.97
CA GLU A 103 -59.08 0.27 7.49
C GLU A 103 -59.49 -0.62 8.67
N SER A 104 -60.20 -0.05 9.64
CA SER A 104 -61.16 -0.80 10.43
C SER A 104 -62.41 -0.88 9.57
N SER A 105 -62.43 -1.84 8.66
CA SER A 105 -63.63 -2.34 8.03
C SER A 105 -64.64 -2.68 9.13
N THR A 106 -65.66 -1.85 9.21
CA THR A 106 -66.97 -2.24 9.71
C THR A 106 -67.37 -3.51 8.98
N ASP A 107 -67.50 -4.62 9.70
CA ASP A 107 -68.29 -5.74 9.21
C ASP A 107 -69.20 -6.25 10.33
N SER A 108 -70.47 -5.89 10.15
CA SER A 108 -71.72 -6.55 10.54
C SER A 108 -72.04 -6.82 12.02
#